data_AF-A0A382TER3-F1
#
_entry.id   AF-A0A382TER3-F1
#
_cell.length_a   1.000
_cell.length_b   1.000
_cell.length_c   1.000
_cell.angle_alpha   90.00
_cell.angle_beta   90.00
_cell.angle_gamma   90.00
#
_symmetry.space_group_name_H-M   'P 1'
#
loop_
_entity.id
_entity.type
_entity.pdbx_description
1 polymer ?
#
loop_
_entity_poly.entity_id
_entity_poly.type
_entity_poly.pdbx_seq_one_letter_code
_entity_poly.pdbx_strand_id
1 'polypeptide(L)'
;MKRININTQQTHFIGCWNLENNKLCNEIINFFKNNKNLQKQGITASGKNLKVKSRIDITVSPNDLKKPKFEILKQYVNGLHKCFLDYQNQWPFLKSMLKNIDIGEFNIGEYSPGGHFAVLHSERTSLATLHRLF
;
A
#
# COMPACT_ATOMS: atom_id res chain seq x y z
N MET A 1 1.96 -12.37 -7.94
CA MET A 1 2.72 -12.80 -6.75
C MET A 1 2.39 -14.25 -6.50
N LYS A 2 3.38 -15.05 -6.08
CA LYS A 2 3.21 -16.46 -5.76
C LYS A 2 2.99 -16.64 -4.28
N ARG A 3 1.96 -17.42 -3.92
CA ARG A 3 1.65 -17.72 -2.53
C ARG A 3 2.80 -18.52 -1.89
N ILE A 4 3.14 -18.15 -0.66
CA ILE A 4 4.04 -18.90 0.22
C ILE A 4 3.17 -19.56 1.29
N ASN A 5 3.32 -20.88 1.46
CA ASN A 5 2.61 -21.59 2.52
C ASN A 5 3.21 -21.22 3.88
N ILE A 6 2.37 -20.76 4.79
CA ILE A 6 2.72 -20.53 6.20
C ILE A 6 2.48 -21.84 6.93
N ASN A 7 3.54 -22.40 7.53
CA ASN A 7 3.43 -23.66 8.27
C ASN A 7 2.79 -23.41 9.64
N THR A 8 1.48 -23.65 9.75
CA THR A 8 0.71 -23.55 10.98
C THR A 8 -0.31 -24.68 11.05
N GLN A 9 -0.66 -25.08 12.27
CA GLN A 9 -1.73 -26.05 12.51
C GLN A 9 -3.09 -25.36 12.77
N GLN A 10 -3.11 -24.04 12.91
CA GLN A 10 -4.31 -23.26 13.22
C GLN A 10 -4.81 -22.53 11.99
N THR A 11 -6.14 -22.54 11.79
CA THR A 11 -6.81 -21.69 10.81
C THR A 11 -6.60 -20.23 11.17
N HIS A 12 -6.11 -19.43 10.21
CA HIS A 12 -5.91 -18.00 10.37
C HIS A 12 -6.16 -17.25 9.06
N PHE A 13 -6.42 -15.95 9.16
CA PHE A 13 -6.65 -15.07 8.01
C PHE A 13 -5.36 -14.40 7.49
N ILE A 14 -4.19 -14.85 7.94
CA ILE A 14 -2.90 -14.33 7.50
C ILE A 14 -2.50 -15.02 6.20
N GLY A 15 -2.06 -14.25 5.20
CA GLY A 15 -1.51 -14.78 3.96
C GLY A 15 -0.11 -14.23 3.69
N CYS A 16 0.68 -15.00 2.93
CA CYS A 16 2.04 -14.63 2.54
C CYS A 16 2.22 -14.86 1.03
N TRP A 17 2.80 -13.88 0.34
CA TRP A 17 3.09 -13.97 -1.08
C TRP A 17 4.44 -13.36 -1.40
N ASN A 18 5.16 -14.01 -2.33
CA ASN A 18 6.35 -13.47 -2.95
C ASN A 18 5.97 -12.71 -4.23
N LEU A 19 6.43 -11.47 -4.35
CA LEU A 19 6.26 -10.66 -5.55
C LEU A 19 6.86 -11.33 -6.80
N GLU A 20 7.92 -12.14 -6.64
CA GLU A 20 8.70 -12.77 -7.72
C GLU A 20 9.28 -11.77 -8.73
N ASN A 21 9.47 -10.52 -8.29
CA ASN A 21 10.16 -9.48 -9.05
C ASN A 21 11.10 -8.72 -8.12
N ASN A 22 12.36 -9.16 -8.11
CA ASN A 22 13.40 -8.58 -7.25
C ASN A 22 13.84 -7.18 -7.70
N LYS A 23 13.42 -6.71 -8.87
CA LYS A 23 13.77 -5.38 -9.41
C LYS A 23 12.71 -4.32 -9.10
N LEU A 24 11.44 -4.71 -8.96
CA LEU A 24 10.30 -3.80 -8.82
C LEU A 24 10.49 -2.79 -7.68
N CYS A 25 10.92 -3.24 -6.49
CA CYS A 25 11.15 -2.34 -5.37
C CYS A 25 12.26 -1.31 -5.65
N ASN A 26 13.35 -1.73 -6.29
CA ASN A 26 14.43 -0.81 -6.68
C ASN A 26 13.96 0.20 -7.73
N GLU A 27 13.11 -0.21 -8.66
CA GLU A 27 12.54 0.68 -9.68
C GLU A 27 11.53 1.67 -9.08
N ILE A 28 10.75 1.27 -8.07
CA ILE A 28 9.90 2.19 -7.29
C ILE A 28 10.75 3.21 -6.52
N ILE A 29 11.86 2.79 -5.91
CA ILE A 29 12.81 3.69 -5.24
C ILE A 29 13.39 4.69 -6.25
N ASN A 30 13.80 4.22 -7.44
CA ASN A 30 14.31 5.09 -8.50
C ASN A 30 13.25 6.06 -9.01
N PHE A 31 12.01 5.59 -9.17
CA PHE A 31 10.87 6.44 -9.49
C PHE A 31 10.72 7.55 -8.46
N PHE A 32 10.78 7.24 -7.15
CA PHE A 32 10.68 8.26 -6.12
C PHE A 32 11.81 9.30 -6.23
N LYS A 33 13.06 8.85 -6.30
CA LYS A 33 14.27 9.72 -6.34
C LYS A 33 14.32 10.63 -7.56
N ASN A 34 13.87 10.13 -8.72
CA ASN A 34 13.92 10.86 -9.98
C ASN A 34 12.75 11.85 -10.17
N ASN A 35 11.74 11.80 -9.31
CA ASN A 35 10.54 12.63 -9.42
C ASN A 35 10.41 13.63 -8.27
N LYS A 36 11.49 14.37 -7.98
CA LYS A 36 11.54 15.38 -6.92
C LYS A 36 10.43 16.43 -7.01
N ASN A 37 9.98 16.76 -8.22
CA ASN A 37 8.88 17.70 -8.44
C ASN A 37 7.52 17.18 -7.97
N LEU A 38 7.36 15.85 -7.79
CA LEU A 38 6.16 15.23 -7.24
C LEU A 38 6.24 15.05 -5.71
N GLN A 39 7.45 15.14 -5.15
CA GLN A 39 7.69 14.94 -3.72
C GLN A 39 7.14 16.12 -2.92
N LYS A 40 6.41 15.82 -1.86
CA LYS A 40 5.82 16.79 -0.94
C LYS A 40 6.05 16.34 0.50
N GLN A 41 6.05 17.29 1.42
CA GLN A 41 6.06 16.95 2.84
C GLN A 41 4.82 16.13 3.19
N GLY A 42 5.01 14.95 3.78
CA GLY A 42 3.91 14.12 4.25
C GLY A 42 3.12 14.80 5.37
N ILE A 43 1.79 14.68 5.30
CA ILE A 43 0.86 15.22 6.29
C ILE A 43 0.08 14.09 6.96
N THR A 44 -0.50 14.39 8.13
CA THR A 44 -1.51 13.54 8.78
C THR A 44 -2.90 14.14 8.58
N ALA A 45 -3.95 13.46 9.05
CA ALA A 45 -5.32 14.00 9.03
C ALA A 45 -5.44 15.33 9.81
N SER A 46 -4.56 15.55 10.80
CA SER A 46 -4.50 16.79 11.60
C SER A 46 -3.58 17.86 10.98
N GLY A 47 -3.06 17.62 9.77
CA GLY A 47 -2.17 18.55 9.06
C GLY A 47 -0.67 18.23 9.20
N LYS A 48 0.16 19.25 8.99
CA LYS A 48 1.63 19.12 8.99
C LYS A 48 2.18 19.21 10.40
N ASN A 49 2.78 18.13 10.89
CA ASN A 49 3.57 18.13 12.13
C ASN A 49 4.80 17.23 11.97
N LEU A 50 5.97 17.86 11.81
CA LEU A 50 7.24 17.14 11.57
C LEU A 50 7.72 16.34 12.78
N LYS A 51 7.26 16.68 13.98
CA LYS A 51 7.54 15.89 15.19
C LYS A 51 6.78 14.56 15.19
N VAL A 52 5.68 14.48 14.43
CA VAL A 52 4.85 13.27 14.32
C VAL A 52 5.18 12.49 13.05
N LYS A 53 5.30 13.18 11.91
CA LYS A 53 5.56 12.58 10.60
C LYS A 53 6.55 13.44 9.82
N SER A 54 7.78 12.97 9.70
CA SER A 54 8.85 13.63 8.92
C SER A 54 8.98 13.11 7.48
N ARG A 55 8.17 12.13 7.08
CA ARG A 55 8.20 11.48 5.76
C ARG A 55 8.02 12.46 4.59
N ILE A 56 8.72 12.22 3.49
CA ILE A 56 8.44 12.84 2.19
C ILE A 56 7.60 11.88 1.35
N ASP A 57 6.53 12.39 0.74
CA ASP A 57 5.49 11.62 0.05
C ASP A 57 5.41 12.00 -1.44
N ILE A 58 5.22 10.99 -2.30
CA ILE A 58 4.58 11.15 -3.62
C ILE A 58 3.20 10.50 -3.52
N THR A 59 2.16 11.32 -3.61
CA THR A 59 0.78 10.85 -3.71
C THR A 59 0.47 10.46 -5.15
N VAL A 60 -0.15 9.31 -5.32
CA VAL A 60 -0.51 8.73 -6.61
C VAL A 60 -2.01 8.50 -6.60
N SER A 61 -2.71 9.15 -7.52
CA SER A 61 -4.13 8.89 -7.75
C SER A 61 -4.32 7.66 -8.65
N PRO A 62 -5.44 6.94 -8.56
CA PRO A 62 -5.71 5.81 -9.47
C PRO A 62 -5.64 6.18 -10.95
N ASN A 63 -6.00 7.42 -11.31
CA ASN A 63 -5.91 7.90 -12.69
C ASN A 63 -4.46 8.11 -13.16
N ASP A 64 -3.50 8.32 -12.26
CA ASP A 64 -2.09 8.42 -12.63
C ASP A 64 -1.55 7.10 -13.18
N LEU A 65 -2.08 5.95 -12.74
CA LEU A 65 -1.69 4.63 -13.23
C LEU A 65 -2.02 4.39 -14.71
N LYS A 66 -2.82 5.26 -15.33
CA LYS A 66 -3.09 5.24 -16.77
C LYS A 66 -1.96 5.87 -17.59
N LYS A 67 -1.09 6.66 -16.94
CA LYS A 67 -0.01 7.41 -17.60
C LYS A 67 1.25 6.53 -17.69
N PRO A 68 1.98 6.53 -18.83
CA PRO A 68 3.19 5.71 -18.99
C PRO A 68 4.25 5.91 -17.90
N LYS A 69 4.36 7.14 -17.39
CA LYS A 69 5.29 7.51 -16.30
C LYS A 69 5.11 6.65 -15.03
N PHE A 70 3.90 6.17 -14.76
CA PHE A 70 3.56 5.43 -13.53
C PHE A 70 3.41 3.92 -13.79
N GLU A 71 3.84 3.41 -14.95
CA GLU A 71 3.73 2.01 -15.32
C GLU A 71 4.35 1.08 -14.26
N ILE A 72 5.46 1.48 -13.67
CA ILE A 72 6.11 0.71 -12.60
C ILE A 72 5.20 0.50 -11.38
N LEU A 73 4.43 1.52 -11.01
CA LEU A 73 3.48 1.42 -9.89
C LEU A 73 2.25 0.61 -10.28
N LYS A 74 1.82 0.71 -11.54
CA LYS A 74 0.74 -0.11 -12.08
C LYS A 74 1.11 -1.60 -12.02
N GLN A 75 2.36 -1.96 -12.34
CA GLN A 75 2.84 -3.34 -12.19
C GLN A 75 2.77 -3.82 -10.73
N TYR A 76 3.16 -2.97 -9.77
CA TYR A 76 3.05 -3.28 -8.35
C TYR A 76 1.59 -3.48 -7.90
N VAL A 77 0.69 -2.57 -8.27
CA VAL A 77 -0.75 -2.66 -7.96
C VAL A 77 -1.38 -3.90 -8.60
N ASN A 78 -1.02 -4.25 -9.83
CA ASN A 78 -1.44 -5.51 -10.47
C ASN A 78 -0.94 -6.74 -9.69
N GLY A 79 0.25 -6.66 -9.11
CA GLY A 79 0.77 -7.67 -8.19
C GLY A 79 -0.11 -7.82 -6.95
N LEU A 80 -0.45 -6.71 -6.29
CA LEU A 80 -1.33 -6.70 -5.13
C LEU A 80 -2.72 -7.24 -5.45
N HIS A 81 -3.27 -6.88 -6.62
CA HIS A 81 -4.57 -7.40 -7.08
C HIS A 81 -4.55 -8.92 -7.23
N LYS A 82 -3.45 -9.50 -7.76
CA LYS A 82 -3.30 -10.97 -7.81
C LYS A 82 -3.29 -11.60 -6.41
N CYS A 83 -2.64 -10.98 -5.43
CA CYS A 83 -2.70 -11.45 -4.03
C CYS A 83 -4.13 -11.40 -3.49
N PHE A 84 -4.85 -10.32 -3.75
CA PHE A 84 -6.22 -10.13 -3.31
C PHE A 84 -7.16 -11.19 -3.89
N LEU A 85 -7.10 -11.44 -5.21
CA LEU A 85 -7.92 -12.48 -5.85
C LEU A 85 -7.60 -13.88 -5.30
N ASP A 86 -6.32 -14.16 -5.10
CA ASP A 86 -5.86 -15.42 -4.52
C ASP A 86 -6.31 -15.59 -3.06
N TYR A 87 -6.32 -14.50 -2.28
CA TYR A 87 -6.85 -14.48 -0.92
C TYR A 87 -8.37 -14.68 -0.89
N GLN A 88 -9.12 -14.07 -1.80
CA GLN A 88 -10.57 -14.33 -1.95
C GLN A 88 -10.88 -15.78 -2.35
N ASN A 89 -9.98 -16.45 -3.07
CA ASN A 89 -10.14 -17.89 -3.36
C ASN A 89 -9.95 -18.75 -2.11
N GLN A 90 -9.11 -18.34 -1.15
CA GLN A 90 -8.94 -19.02 0.14
C GLN A 90 -10.14 -18.82 1.06
N TRP A 91 -10.76 -17.64 0.96
CA TRP A 91 -11.87 -17.24 1.82
C TRP A 91 -13.09 -16.85 0.97
N PRO A 92 -13.86 -17.82 0.45
CA PRO A 92 -14.94 -17.55 -0.50
C PRO A 92 -16.01 -16.57 0.00
N PHE A 93 -16.24 -16.47 1.32
CA PHE A 93 -17.17 -15.49 1.90
C PHE A 93 -16.77 -14.04 1.61
N LEU A 94 -15.48 -13.76 1.37
CA LEU A 94 -15.03 -12.43 0.97
C LEU A 94 -15.55 -12.06 -0.42
N LYS A 95 -15.81 -13.02 -1.32
CA LYS A 95 -16.39 -12.74 -2.64
C LYS A 95 -17.85 -12.32 -2.55
N SER A 96 -18.60 -12.84 -1.57
CA SER A 96 -20.00 -12.45 -1.38
C SER A 96 -20.12 -11.09 -0.67
N MET A 97 -19.21 -10.82 0.28
CA MET A 97 -19.17 -9.56 1.03
C MET A 97 -18.56 -8.39 0.23
N LEU A 98 -17.48 -8.65 -0.51
CA LEU A 98 -16.70 -7.62 -1.22
C LEU A 98 -16.85 -7.80 -2.73
N LYS A 99 -18.01 -7.40 -3.26
CA LYS A 99 -18.33 -7.54 -4.70
C LYS A 99 -17.51 -6.59 -5.56
N ASN A 100 -17.43 -5.33 -5.15
CA ASN A 100 -16.66 -4.29 -5.81
C ASN A 100 -15.79 -3.61 -4.77
N ILE A 101 -14.51 -3.45 -5.11
CA ILE A 101 -13.52 -2.78 -4.29
C ILE A 101 -12.79 -1.80 -5.18
N ASP A 102 -12.68 -0.56 -4.71
CA ASP A 102 -11.89 0.48 -5.34
C ASP A 102 -10.60 0.72 -4.56
N ILE A 103 -9.52 0.99 -5.28
CA ILE A 103 -8.26 1.45 -4.70
C ILE A 103 -8.28 2.97 -4.73
N GLY A 104 -8.19 3.60 -3.56
CA GLY A 104 -8.06 5.04 -3.41
C GLY A 104 -6.66 5.56 -3.74
N GLU A 105 -6.43 6.83 -3.46
CA GLU A 105 -5.08 7.39 -3.53
C GLU A 105 -4.15 6.69 -2.55
N PHE A 106 -2.89 6.52 -2.96
CA PHE A 106 -1.86 5.92 -2.13
C PHE A 106 -0.57 6.73 -2.22
N ASN A 107 0.36 6.48 -1.29
CA ASN A 107 1.60 7.22 -1.20
C ASN A 107 2.81 6.29 -1.33
N ILE A 108 3.79 6.71 -2.11
CA ILE A 108 5.18 6.26 -1.95
C ILE A 108 5.83 7.22 -0.97
N GLY A 109 6.43 6.70 0.10
CA GLY A 109 7.00 7.54 1.16
C GLY A 109 8.42 7.16 1.51
N GLU A 110 9.27 8.17 1.68
CA GLU A 110 10.65 8.02 2.14
C GLU A 110 10.84 8.71 3.50
N TYR A 111 11.46 7.99 4.44
CA TYR A 111 11.99 8.57 5.67
C TYR A 111 13.51 8.72 5.53
N SER A 112 14.03 9.88 5.90
CA SER A 112 15.47 10.04 6.11
C SER A 112 15.96 9.11 7.23
N PRO A 113 17.26 8.78 7.29
CA PRO A 113 17.82 8.03 8.41
C PRO A 113 17.40 8.61 9.77
N GLY A 114 16.87 7.75 10.66
CA GLY A 114 16.31 8.15 11.97
C GLY A 114 14.86 8.68 11.94
N GLY A 115 14.31 8.97 10.76
CA GLY A 115 12.91 9.37 10.59
C GLY A 115 11.94 8.22 10.76
N HIS A 116 10.75 8.51 11.29
CA HIS A 116 9.66 7.55 11.50
C HIS A 116 8.34 8.28 11.77
N PHE A 117 7.26 7.52 11.92
CA PHE A 117 6.02 8.04 12.51
C PHE A 117 6.13 7.94 14.03
N ALA A 118 6.24 9.07 14.72
CA ALA A 118 6.74 9.13 16.09
C ALA A 118 5.66 9.06 17.19
N VAL A 119 4.46 8.59 16.85
CA VAL A 119 3.37 8.42 17.82
C VAL A 119 2.69 7.06 17.61
N LEU A 120 2.06 6.55 18.66
CA LEU A 120 1.25 5.33 18.58
C LEU A 120 0.13 5.52 17.56
N HIS A 121 0.03 4.58 16.62
CA HIS A 121 -0.93 4.64 15.53
C HIS A 121 -1.39 3.25 15.14
N SER A 122 -2.67 3.18 14.78
CA SER A 122 -3.22 2.11 13.96
C SER A 122 -4.26 2.77 13.05
N GLU A 123 -4.36 2.26 11.83
CA GLU A 123 -5.40 2.74 10.92
C GLU A 123 -6.78 2.36 11.47
N ARG A 124 -7.73 3.29 11.36
CA ARG A 124 -9.17 3.02 11.56
C ARG A 124 -9.59 2.57 12.96
N THR A 125 -9.00 3.16 13.99
CA THR A 125 -9.30 2.85 15.41
C THR A 125 -10.58 3.50 15.95
N SER A 126 -11.33 4.24 15.13
CA SER A 126 -12.55 4.94 15.56
C SER A 126 -13.81 4.46 14.83
N LEU A 127 -14.97 4.59 15.47
CA LEU A 127 -16.28 4.32 14.86
C LEU A 127 -16.45 5.09 13.54
N ALA A 128 -15.97 6.34 13.48
CA ALA A 128 -16.04 7.16 12.28
C ALA A 128 -15.22 6.63 11.09
N THR A 129 -14.23 5.76 11.32
CA THR A 129 -13.26 5.33 10.31
C THR A 129 -13.26 3.83 10.03
N LEU A 130 -13.86 3.01 10.89
CA LEU A 130 -13.85 1.54 10.78
C LEU A 130 -14.67 0.98 9.61
N HIS A 131 -15.61 1.76 9.06
CA HIS A 131 -16.55 1.30 8.03
C HIS A 131 -15.95 1.19 6.62
N ARG A 132 -14.73 1.69 6.37
CA ARG A 132 -14.12 1.64 5.04
C ARG A 132 -13.72 0.19 4.73
N LEU A 133 -14.14 -0.32 3.59
CA LEU A 133 -13.63 -1.58 3.02
C LEU A 133 -12.79 -1.18 1.80
N PHE A 134 -11.51 -1.57 1.79
CA PHE A 134 -10.63 -1.50 0.61
C PHE A 134 -10.38 -2.91 0.11
#